data_AF-A0A7X1P629-F1
#
_entry.id   AF-A0A7X1P629-F1
#
_cell.length_a   1.000
_cell.length_b   1.000
_cell.length_c   1.000
_cell.angle_alpha   90.00
_cell.angle_beta   90.00
_cell.angle_gamma   90.00
#
_symmetry.space_group_name_H-M   'P 1'
#
loop_
_entity.id
_entity.type
_entity.pdbx_description
1 polymer ?
#
loop_
_entity_poly.entity_id
_entity_poly.type
_entity_poly.pdbx_seq_one_letter_code
_entity_poly.pdbx_strand_id
1 'polypeptide(L)'
;MSTREELRRQGEAMRARLFAPGSAGTQADDAATGLRDFLTETEFGIVWCRPGLALSDRMVCTLAALGCVQRPAALRRYVGAALNIGLDARVIQEVLIQIGIYAGFTASEEALETAAAVFAERGIEAPAQEARADSLETLSARGRELLLALHREGGDKGYAAPDNSVTGALYPVAIQYGYGEIWFRPGLERRSRVLCSVAAFTALRLEAQTRKFGQAALNLGVTRTEVIEAVIQTAPFSGFAPALNALAVLSEVLRAG
;
A
#
# COMPACT_ATOMS: atom_id res chain seq x y z
N MET A 1 -9.22 25.08 15.80
CA MET A 1 -8.05 24.18 15.95
C MET A 1 -8.44 23.12 16.96
N SER A 2 -8.22 21.83 16.67
CA SER A 2 -8.50 20.75 17.64
C SER A 2 -7.55 20.84 18.82
N THR A 3 -8.04 20.63 20.04
CA THR A 3 -7.20 20.55 21.24
C THR A 3 -6.50 19.18 21.27
N ARG A 4 -5.39 19.05 22.02
CA ARG A 4 -4.72 17.75 22.21
C ARG A 4 -5.65 16.73 22.87
N GLU A 5 -6.52 17.19 23.78
CA GLU A 5 -7.53 16.34 24.42
C GLU A 5 -8.54 15.79 23.40
N GLU A 6 -9.02 16.62 22.47
CA GLU A 6 -9.91 16.16 21.39
C GLU A 6 -9.21 15.13 20.49
N LEU A 7 -7.94 15.38 20.14
CA LEU A 7 -7.14 14.44 19.34
C LEU A 7 -6.94 13.11 20.07
N ARG A 8 -6.73 13.11 21.40
CA ARG A 8 -6.66 11.86 22.18
C ARG A 8 -7.98 11.12 22.16
N ARG A 9 -9.10 11.81 22.41
CA ARG A 9 -10.44 11.21 22.40
C ARG A 9 -10.75 10.56 21.06
N GLN A 10 -10.47 11.29 19.97
CA GLN A 10 -10.62 10.81 18.60
C GLN A 10 -9.68 9.63 18.30
N GLY A 11 -8.43 9.72 18.76
CA GLY A 11 -7.42 8.68 18.60
C GLY A 11 -7.80 7.39 19.31
N GLU A 12 -8.28 7.46 20.54
CA GLU A 12 -8.75 6.26 21.27
C GLU A 12 -9.98 5.64 20.59
N ALA A 13 -10.91 6.45 20.08
CA ALA A 13 -12.05 5.93 19.31
C ALA A 13 -11.59 5.21 18.03
N MET A 14 -10.61 5.76 17.31
CA MET A 14 -10.04 5.10 16.13
C MET A 14 -9.28 3.82 16.51
N ARG A 15 -8.49 3.82 17.59
CA ARG A 15 -7.81 2.63 18.09
C ARG A 15 -8.79 1.53 18.47
N ALA A 16 -9.88 1.87 19.16
CA ALA A 16 -10.94 0.92 19.51
C ALA A 16 -11.64 0.34 18.28
N ARG A 17 -11.74 1.11 17.19
CA ARG A 17 -12.27 0.63 15.91
C ARG A 17 -11.31 -0.32 15.19
N LEU A 18 -10.01 -0.03 15.22
CA LEU A 18 -8.99 -0.82 14.53
C LEU A 18 -8.60 -2.08 15.31
N PHE A 19 -8.43 -1.98 16.62
CA PHE A 19 -7.85 -3.02 17.45
C PHE A 19 -8.89 -3.53 18.44
N ALA A 20 -9.15 -4.84 18.40
CA ALA A 20 -10.01 -5.50 19.38
C ALA A 20 -9.40 -5.36 20.80
N PRO A 21 -10.24 -5.25 21.85
CA PRO A 21 -9.76 -5.22 23.23
C PRO A 21 -8.86 -6.42 23.55
N GLY A 22 -7.70 -6.18 24.15
CA GLY A 22 -6.74 -7.23 24.52
C GLY A 22 -5.88 -7.77 23.37
N SER A 23 -6.04 -7.28 22.14
CA SER A 23 -5.20 -7.67 21.01
C SER A 23 -3.74 -7.23 21.17
N ALA A 24 -2.82 -7.83 20.41
CA ALA A 24 -1.41 -7.44 20.40
C ALA A 24 -1.20 -5.93 20.14
N GLY A 25 -2.17 -5.27 19.47
CA GLY A 25 -2.13 -3.82 19.24
C GLY A 25 -2.36 -2.95 20.47
N THR A 26 -3.01 -3.47 21.51
CA THR A 26 -3.24 -2.74 22.77
C THR A 26 -2.13 -2.95 23.80
N GLN A 27 -1.33 -4.02 23.68
CA GLN A 27 -0.28 -4.39 24.64
C GLN A 27 1.10 -3.76 24.34
N ALA A 28 1.42 -3.49 23.07
CA ALA A 28 2.71 -2.90 22.68
C ALA A 28 2.89 -1.44 23.12
N ASP A 29 1.79 -0.75 23.46
CA ASP A 29 1.79 0.68 23.73
C ASP A 29 2.09 1.02 25.22
N ASP A 30 2.19 0.02 26.10
CA ASP A 30 2.32 0.24 27.56
C ASP A 30 3.78 0.34 28.06
N ALA A 31 4.78 0.16 27.20
CA ALA A 31 6.19 0.21 27.59
C ALA A 31 6.76 1.66 27.74
N ALA A 32 6.08 2.67 27.18
CA ALA A 32 6.49 4.07 27.26
C ALA A 32 5.28 5.00 27.18
N THR A 33 4.67 5.33 28.32
CA THR A 33 3.42 6.11 28.43
C THR A 33 3.45 7.41 27.59
N GLY A 34 4.58 8.13 27.55
CA GLY A 34 4.70 9.36 26.76
C GLY A 34 4.64 9.14 25.24
N LEU A 35 5.08 7.97 24.75
CA LEU A 35 4.98 7.62 23.34
C LEU A 35 3.55 7.21 22.97
N ARG A 36 2.83 6.52 23.87
CA ARG A 36 1.44 6.12 23.64
C ARG A 36 0.53 7.31 23.40
N ASP A 37 0.59 8.33 24.25
CA ASP A 37 -0.22 9.53 24.08
C ASP A 37 0.12 10.25 22.79
N PHE A 38 1.41 10.34 22.47
CA PHE A 38 1.88 10.93 21.23
C PHE A 38 1.35 10.18 19.99
N LEU A 39 1.41 8.85 19.95
CA LEU A 39 0.87 8.03 18.86
C LEU A 39 -0.65 8.13 18.79
N THR A 40 -1.33 8.11 19.94
CA THR A 40 -2.79 8.24 20.03
C THR A 40 -3.24 9.57 19.43
N GLU A 41 -2.55 10.68 19.73
CA GLU A 41 -2.83 11.98 19.14
C GLU A 41 -2.47 12.03 17.65
N THR A 42 -1.24 11.66 17.28
CA THR A 42 -0.68 11.95 15.95
C THR A 42 -1.08 10.93 14.89
N GLU A 43 -0.98 9.64 15.17
CA GLU A 43 -1.33 8.60 14.21
C GLU A 43 -2.85 8.42 14.18
N PHE A 44 -3.46 8.17 15.33
CA PHE A 44 -4.87 7.78 15.37
C PHE A 44 -5.83 8.97 15.42
N GLY A 45 -5.48 10.03 16.14
CA GLY A 45 -6.28 11.25 16.26
C GLY A 45 -6.19 12.16 15.03
N ILE A 46 -5.03 12.20 14.37
CA ILE A 46 -4.82 12.99 13.15
C ILE A 46 -4.86 12.09 11.92
N VAL A 47 -3.81 11.32 11.64
CA VAL A 47 -3.60 10.69 10.31
C VAL A 47 -4.74 9.76 9.89
N TRP A 48 -5.14 8.81 10.74
CA TRP A 48 -6.22 7.87 10.44
C TRP A 48 -7.60 8.53 10.31
N CYS A 49 -7.77 9.69 10.95
CA CYS A 49 -9.05 10.39 11.00
C CYS A 49 -9.21 11.46 9.92
N ARG A 50 -8.20 11.67 9.07
CA ARG A 50 -8.31 12.64 7.97
C ARG A 50 -9.42 12.23 7.00
N PRO A 51 -10.24 13.18 6.50
CA PRO A 51 -11.21 12.90 5.45
C PRO A 51 -10.51 12.67 4.10
N GLY A 52 -11.26 12.25 3.08
CA GLY A 52 -10.76 12.22 1.70
C GLY A 52 -10.12 10.89 1.25
N LEU A 53 -10.03 9.90 2.14
CA LEU A 53 -9.71 8.51 1.77
C LEU A 53 -10.51 7.56 2.67
N ALA A 54 -11.13 6.54 2.07
CA ALA A 54 -11.90 5.55 2.80
C ALA A 54 -11.02 4.75 3.77
N LEU A 55 -11.61 4.26 4.87
CA LEU A 55 -10.86 3.52 5.89
C LEU A 55 -10.22 2.24 5.33
N SER A 56 -10.92 1.53 4.44
CA SER A 56 -10.40 0.36 3.73
C SER A 56 -9.17 0.70 2.88
N ASP A 57 -9.24 1.80 2.11
CA ASP A 57 -8.13 2.28 1.28
C ASP A 57 -6.93 2.73 2.14
N ARG A 58 -7.18 3.37 3.30
CA ARG A 58 -6.12 3.68 4.29
C ARG A 58 -5.43 2.41 4.77
N MET A 59 -6.19 1.36 5.07
CA MET A 59 -5.65 0.08 5.50
C MET A 59 -4.83 -0.59 4.39
N VAL A 60 -5.27 -0.55 3.14
CA VAL A 60 -4.48 -1.01 1.98
C VAL A 60 -3.12 -0.30 1.93
N CYS A 61 -3.11 1.03 2.09
CA CYS A 61 -1.87 1.81 2.09
C CYS A 61 -0.96 1.45 3.28
N THR A 62 -1.53 1.26 4.47
CA THR A 62 -0.80 0.86 5.68
C THR A 62 -0.16 -0.52 5.53
N LEU A 63 -0.89 -1.52 5.05
CA LEU A 63 -0.38 -2.87 4.83
C LEU A 63 0.75 -2.87 3.78
N ALA A 64 0.57 -2.14 2.69
CA ALA A 64 1.60 -1.98 1.66
C ALA A 64 2.87 -1.35 2.24
N ALA A 65 2.75 -0.25 2.98
CA ALA A 65 3.90 0.43 3.58
C ALA A 65 4.65 -0.47 4.58
N LEU A 66 3.93 -1.12 5.50
CA LEU A 66 4.52 -2.00 6.52
C LEU A 66 5.18 -3.24 5.92
N GLY A 67 4.57 -3.84 4.89
CA GLY A 67 5.17 -4.94 4.16
C GLY A 67 6.45 -4.51 3.42
N CYS A 68 6.43 -3.35 2.76
CA CYS A 68 7.62 -2.82 2.08
C CYS A 68 8.78 -2.49 3.02
N VAL A 69 8.51 -1.97 4.23
CA VAL A 69 9.56 -1.67 5.22
C VAL A 69 9.91 -2.87 6.13
N GLN A 70 9.32 -4.05 5.88
CA GLN A 70 9.59 -5.31 6.58
C GLN A 70 9.51 -5.16 8.11
N ARG A 71 8.34 -4.71 8.59
CA ARG A 71 8.03 -4.58 10.03
C ARG A 71 7.02 -5.64 10.46
N PRO A 72 7.39 -6.94 10.56
CA PRO A 72 6.44 -8.05 10.71
C PRO A 72 5.57 -7.95 11.97
N ALA A 73 6.12 -7.52 13.11
CA ALA A 73 5.33 -7.33 14.34
C ALA A 73 4.23 -6.26 14.18
N ALA A 74 4.54 -5.15 13.51
CA ALA A 74 3.56 -4.11 13.21
C ALA A 74 2.57 -4.55 12.12
N LEU A 75 3.07 -5.21 11.07
CA LEU A 75 2.25 -5.78 10.01
C LEU A 75 1.22 -6.75 10.58
N ARG A 76 1.62 -7.66 11.47
CA ARG A 76 0.74 -8.59 12.17
C ARG A 76 -0.41 -7.90 12.89
N ARG A 77 -0.12 -6.82 13.63
CA ARG A 77 -1.15 -5.99 14.28
C ARG A 77 -2.13 -5.42 13.25
N TYR A 78 -1.63 -4.92 12.13
CA TYR A 78 -2.44 -4.28 11.11
C TYR A 78 -3.20 -5.27 10.20
N VAL A 79 -2.73 -6.49 10.01
CA VAL A 79 -3.53 -7.58 9.41
C VAL A 79 -4.72 -7.90 10.31
N GLY A 80 -4.50 -8.02 11.62
CA GLY A 80 -5.59 -8.19 12.57
C GLY A 80 -6.58 -7.02 12.56
N ALA A 81 -6.08 -5.79 12.44
CA ALA A 81 -6.91 -4.60 12.33
C ALA A 81 -7.71 -4.53 11.03
N ALA A 82 -7.11 -4.92 9.91
CA ALA A 82 -7.78 -5.01 8.61
C ALA A 82 -8.99 -5.96 8.69
N LEU A 83 -8.80 -7.14 9.28
CA LEU A 83 -9.89 -8.10 9.49
C LEU A 83 -10.97 -7.53 10.43
N ASN A 84 -10.60 -6.80 11.48
CA ASN A 84 -11.57 -6.19 12.42
C ASN A 84 -12.48 -5.16 11.74
N ILE A 85 -11.95 -4.40 10.76
CA ILE A 85 -12.75 -3.43 10.01
C ILE A 85 -13.47 -4.03 8.80
N GLY A 86 -13.43 -5.37 8.66
CA GLY A 86 -14.16 -6.11 7.63
C GLY A 86 -13.44 -6.20 6.28
N LEU A 87 -12.12 -5.96 6.22
CA LEU A 87 -11.34 -6.21 5.00
C LEU A 87 -11.25 -7.73 4.75
N ASP A 88 -11.56 -8.15 3.54
CA ASP A 88 -11.50 -9.56 3.15
C ASP A 88 -10.04 -10.08 3.20
N ALA A 89 -9.85 -11.33 3.66
CA ALA A 89 -8.53 -11.96 3.73
C ALA A 89 -7.84 -12.02 2.35
N ARG A 90 -8.62 -12.15 1.27
CA ARG A 90 -8.15 -12.09 -0.12
C ARG A 90 -7.59 -10.72 -0.48
N VAL A 91 -8.26 -9.65 -0.05
CA VAL A 91 -7.77 -8.28 -0.28
C VAL A 91 -6.40 -8.09 0.40
N ILE A 92 -6.29 -8.53 1.66
CA ILE A 92 -5.03 -8.47 2.42
C ILE A 92 -3.92 -9.25 1.70
N GLN A 93 -4.20 -10.51 1.31
CA GLN A 93 -3.25 -11.35 0.58
C GLN A 93 -2.76 -10.68 -0.71
N GLU A 94 -3.67 -10.11 -1.50
CA GLU A 94 -3.34 -9.48 -2.78
C GLU A 94 -2.55 -8.18 -2.65
N VAL A 95 -2.73 -7.42 -1.57
CA VAL A 95 -1.85 -6.29 -1.24
C VAL A 95 -0.43 -6.79 -0.98
N LEU A 96 -0.28 -7.85 -0.18
CA LEU A 96 1.03 -8.40 0.20
C LEU A 96 1.73 -9.13 -0.96
N ILE A 97 0.98 -9.70 -1.90
CA ILE A 97 1.54 -10.22 -3.16
C ILE A 97 1.99 -9.06 -4.05
N GLN A 98 1.19 -7.99 -4.15
CA GLN A 98 1.49 -6.89 -5.04
C GLN A 98 2.79 -6.15 -4.67
N ILE A 99 3.11 -6.03 -3.38
CA ILE A 99 4.39 -5.44 -2.95
C ILE A 99 5.61 -6.25 -3.40
N GLY A 100 5.47 -7.53 -3.75
CA GLY A 100 6.58 -8.39 -4.16
C GLY A 100 7.35 -7.86 -5.37
N ILE A 101 6.66 -7.24 -6.34
CA ILE A 101 7.31 -6.65 -7.51
C ILE A 101 7.94 -5.27 -7.22
N TYR A 102 7.70 -4.70 -6.02
CA TYR A 102 8.19 -3.39 -5.61
C TYR A 102 9.31 -3.48 -4.56
N ALA A 103 9.12 -4.28 -3.52
CA ALA A 103 10.04 -4.48 -2.41
C ALA A 103 10.83 -5.79 -2.50
N GLY A 104 10.51 -6.67 -3.46
CA GLY A 104 11.13 -7.99 -3.64
C GLY A 104 10.24 -9.12 -3.13
N PHE A 105 10.39 -10.30 -3.72
CA PHE A 105 9.56 -11.47 -3.39
C PHE A 105 9.77 -11.97 -1.96
N THR A 106 10.99 -11.86 -1.41
CA THR A 106 11.27 -12.25 -0.02
C THR A 106 10.48 -11.40 0.99
N ALA A 107 10.34 -10.10 0.74
CA ALA A 107 9.53 -9.22 1.58
C ALA A 107 8.03 -9.57 1.49
N SER A 108 7.57 -10.00 0.31
CA SER A 108 6.21 -10.49 0.10
C SER A 108 5.95 -11.81 0.81
N GLU A 109 6.88 -12.77 0.73
CA GLU A 109 6.81 -14.07 1.42
C GLU A 109 6.71 -13.89 2.94
N GLU A 110 7.62 -13.12 3.56
CA GLU A 110 7.59 -12.85 5.00
C GLU A 110 6.28 -12.15 5.43
N ALA A 111 5.78 -11.22 4.62
CA ALA A 111 4.52 -10.55 4.86
C ALA A 111 3.33 -11.51 4.79
N LEU A 112 3.32 -12.42 3.81
CA LEU A 112 2.29 -13.44 3.63
C LEU A 112 2.31 -14.48 4.75
N GLU A 113 3.48 -14.91 5.20
CA GLU A 113 3.63 -15.77 6.39
C GLU A 113 3.06 -15.10 7.63
N THR A 114 3.36 -13.81 7.82
CA THR A 114 2.80 -13.00 8.91
C THR A 114 1.27 -12.95 8.85
N ALA A 115 0.70 -12.74 7.65
CA ALA A 115 -0.75 -12.71 7.48
C ALA A 115 -1.40 -14.08 7.68
N ALA A 116 -0.79 -15.15 7.16
CA ALA A 116 -1.26 -16.52 7.30
C ALA A 116 -1.33 -16.95 8.78
N ALA A 117 -0.35 -16.56 9.59
CA ALA A 117 -0.39 -16.80 11.04
C ALA A 117 -1.61 -16.12 11.70
N VAL A 118 -1.93 -14.88 11.31
CA VAL A 118 -3.12 -14.18 11.84
C VAL A 118 -4.42 -14.82 11.35
N PHE A 119 -4.47 -15.27 10.10
CA PHE A 119 -5.64 -15.97 9.56
C PHE A 119 -5.90 -17.29 10.30
N ALA A 120 -4.86 -18.10 10.51
CA ALA A 120 -4.95 -19.35 11.25
C ALA A 120 -5.46 -19.15 12.69
N GLU A 121 -4.96 -18.14 13.41
CA GLU A 121 -5.42 -17.78 14.75
C GLU A 121 -6.88 -17.36 14.81
N ARG A 122 -7.42 -16.85 13.70
CA ARG A 122 -8.82 -16.44 13.59
C ARG A 122 -9.72 -17.50 12.94
N GLY A 123 -9.19 -18.69 12.65
CA GLY A 123 -9.93 -19.73 11.95
C GLY A 123 -10.33 -19.35 10.53
N ILE A 124 -9.59 -18.42 9.90
CA ILE A 124 -9.79 -18.01 8.51
C ILE A 124 -8.89 -18.87 7.65
N GLU A 125 -9.47 -19.59 6.69
CA GLU A 125 -8.70 -20.33 5.70
C GLU A 125 -7.99 -19.35 4.76
N ALA A 126 -6.69 -19.59 4.52
CA ALA A 126 -5.92 -18.74 3.61
C ALA A 126 -6.53 -18.83 2.21
N PRO A 127 -6.82 -17.69 1.55
CA PRO A 127 -7.47 -17.72 0.24
C PRO A 127 -6.61 -18.47 -0.78
N ALA A 128 -7.16 -19.52 -1.37
CA ALA A 128 -6.53 -20.24 -2.47
C ALA A 128 -6.60 -19.41 -3.76
N GLN A 129 -5.61 -19.60 -4.62
CA GLN A 129 -5.70 -19.14 -6.01
C GLN A 129 -5.34 -20.29 -6.94
N GLU A 130 -6.17 -20.48 -7.95
CA GLU A 130 -5.90 -21.42 -9.03
C GLU A 130 -4.61 -21.06 -9.76
N ALA A 131 -3.87 -22.09 -10.15
CA ALA A 131 -2.68 -21.93 -10.97
C ALA A 131 -3.06 -21.26 -12.30
N ARG A 132 -2.33 -20.20 -12.65
CA ARG A 132 -2.52 -19.49 -13.91
C ARG A 132 -1.51 -20.03 -14.92
N ALA A 133 -2.01 -20.42 -16.08
CA ALA A 133 -1.22 -21.00 -17.18
C ALA A 133 -1.15 -20.07 -18.40
N ASP A 134 -1.34 -18.76 -18.18
CA ASP A 134 -1.21 -17.74 -19.23
C ASP A 134 0.19 -17.84 -19.88
N SER A 135 0.27 -17.79 -21.21
CA SER A 135 1.56 -17.79 -21.92
C SER A 135 2.33 -16.48 -21.69
N LEU A 136 3.66 -16.51 -21.84
CA LEU A 136 4.47 -15.27 -21.77
C LEU A 136 4.06 -14.23 -22.82
N GLU A 137 3.58 -14.67 -23.99
CA GLU A 137 3.04 -13.78 -25.02
C GLU A 137 1.77 -13.09 -24.54
N THR A 138 0.83 -13.85 -23.95
CA THR A 138 -0.40 -13.32 -23.34
C THR A 138 -0.08 -12.32 -22.23
N LEU A 139 0.84 -12.66 -21.33
CA LEU A 139 1.26 -11.77 -20.25
C LEU A 139 1.93 -10.49 -20.79
N SER A 140 2.76 -10.61 -21.83
CA SER A 140 3.42 -9.47 -22.46
C SER A 140 2.43 -8.52 -23.12
N ALA A 141 1.47 -9.05 -23.88
CA ALA A 141 0.44 -8.25 -24.56
C ALA A 141 -0.41 -7.48 -23.54
N ARG A 142 -0.93 -8.20 -22.54
CA ARG A 142 -1.74 -7.63 -21.46
C ARG A 142 -0.96 -6.61 -20.62
N GLY A 143 0.31 -6.89 -20.34
CA GLY A 143 1.19 -5.99 -19.60
C GLY A 143 1.46 -4.68 -20.33
N ARG A 144 1.67 -4.72 -21.65
CA ARG A 144 1.84 -3.52 -22.48
C ARG A 144 0.56 -2.69 -22.55
N GLU A 145 -0.58 -3.33 -22.70
CA GLU A 145 -1.89 -2.65 -22.67
C GLU A 145 -2.09 -1.90 -21.36
N LEU A 146 -1.83 -2.56 -20.23
CA LEU A 146 -1.94 -1.91 -18.92
C LEU A 146 -0.91 -0.79 -18.73
N LEU A 147 0.35 -0.98 -19.17
CA LEU A 147 1.38 0.04 -19.08
C LEU A 147 0.92 1.33 -19.78
N LEU A 148 0.34 1.21 -20.98
CA LEU A 148 -0.21 2.33 -21.75
C LEU A 148 -1.42 2.96 -21.06
N ALA A 149 -2.33 2.16 -20.51
CA ALA A 149 -3.49 2.66 -19.77
C ALA A 149 -3.08 3.47 -18.52
N LEU A 150 -2.06 3.01 -17.79
CA LEU A 150 -1.58 3.66 -16.58
C LEU A 150 -0.77 4.92 -16.88
N HIS A 151 0.13 4.88 -17.86
CA HIS A 151 1.15 5.91 -18.05
C HIS A 151 0.96 6.78 -19.30
N ARG A 152 -0.04 6.46 -20.14
CA ARG A 152 -0.30 7.12 -21.43
C ARG A 152 0.96 7.18 -22.31
N GLU A 153 1.05 8.20 -23.17
CA GLU A 153 2.22 8.46 -24.00
C GLU A 153 3.47 8.69 -23.13
N GLY A 154 4.51 7.88 -23.36
CA GLY A 154 5.78 7.94 -22.64
C GLY A 154 5.97 6.91 -21.53
N GLY A 155 5.02 5.99 -21.32
CA GLY A 155 5.15 4.88 -20.38
C GLY A 155 6.33 3.94 -20.67
N ASP A 156 6.77 3.92 -21.92
CA ASP A 156 7.83 3.12 -22.55
C ASP A 156 9.10 3.94 -22.86
N LYS A 157 9.36 5.02 -22.10
CA LYS A 157 10.59 5.81 -22.24
C LYS A 157 11.61 5.53 -21.14
N GLY A 158 12.85 5.93 -21.36
CA GLY A 158 13.93 5.83 -20.37
C GLY A 158 14.26 4.38 -20.03
N TYR A 159 14.21 4.02 -18.75
CA TYR A 159 14.47 2.64 -18.29
C TYR A 159 13.42 1.63 -18.78
N ALA A 160 12.26 2.11 -19.23
CA ALA A 160 11.17 1.29 -19.75
C ALA A 160 11.21 1.12 -21.29
N ALA A 161 12.21 1.71 -21.96
CA ALA A 161 12.29 1.66 -23.41
C ALA A 161 12.53 0.24 -23.94
N PRO A 162 11.75 -0.24 -24.93
CA PRO A 162 11.86 -1.62 -25.43
C PRO A 162 13.24 -1.97 -26.01
N ASP A 163 13.93 -0.96 -26.54
CA ASP A 163 15.27 -1.06 -27.15
C ASP A 163 16.40 -0.72 -26.16
N ASN A 164 16.08 -0.51 -24.87
CA ASN A 164 17.09 -0.22 -23.86
C ASN A 164 17.97 -1.46 -23.61
N SER A 165 19.21 -1.41 -24.10
CA SER A 165 20.16 -2.51 -23.99
C SER A 165 20.60 -2.83 -22.56
N VAL A 166 20.43 -1.89 -21.62
CA VAL A 166 20.80 -2.07 -20.21
C VAL A 166 19.65 -2.72 -19.43
N THR A 167 18.42 -2.25 -19.63
CA THR A 167 17.26 -2.73 -18.85
C THR A 167 16.50 -3.84 -19.53
N GLY A 168 16.74 -4.11 -20.82
CA GLY A 168 16.07 -5.13 -21.63
C GLY A 168 16.19 -6.56 -21.09
N ALA A 169 17.18 -6.84 -20.24
CA ALA A 169 17.30 -8.14 -19.56
C ALA A 169 16.28 -8.34 -18.42
N LEU A 170 15.80 -7.25 -17.82
CA LEU A 170 14.93 -7.30 -16.64
C LEU A 170 13.53 -6.74 -16.92
N TYR A 171 13.43 -5.64 -17.66
CA TYR A 171 12.16 -4.94 -17.86
C TYR A 171 11.05 -5.79 -18.49
N PRO A 172 11.32 -6.75 -19.40
CA PRO A 172 10.31 -7.68 -19.87
C PRO A 172 9.61 -8.46 -18.74
N VAL A 173 10.31 -8.80 -17.66
CA VAL A 173 9.72 -9.46 -16.48
C VAL A 173 8.74 -8.52 -15.78
N ALA A 174 9.07 -7.22 -15.67
CA ALA A 174 8.15 -6.23 -15.12
C ALA A 174 6.89 -6.05 -15.99
N ILE A 175 7.03 -6.11 -17.32
CA ILE A 175 5.89 -6.11 -18.25
C ILE A 175 5.03 -7.35 -18.04
N GLN A 176 5.63 -8.54 -18.09
CA GLN A 176 4.93 -9.82 -18.04
C GLN A 176 4.29 -10.07 -16.68
N TYR A 177 5.09 -10.06 -15.62
CA TYR A 177 4.64 -10.47 -14.29
C TYR A 177 4.15 -9.31 -13.43
N GLY A 178 4.75 -8.12 -13.58
CA GLY A 178 4.26 -6.92 -12.92
C GLY A 178 2.92 -6.48 -13.51
N TYR A 179 2.95 -5.97 -14.75
CA TYR A 179 1.76 -5.42 -15.39
C TYR A 179 0.81 -6.50 -15.92
N GLY A 180 1.31 -7.59 -16.50
CA GLY A 180 0.48 -8.63 -17.15
C GLY A 180 -0.12 -9.69 -16.24
N GLU A 181 0.45 -9.91 -15.05
CA GLU A 181 0.04 -10.96 -14.12
C GLU A 181 -0.52 -10.38 -12.81
N ILE A 182 0.35 -9.78 -11.97
CA ILE A 182 0.02 -9.32 -10.61
C ILE A 182 -1.15 -8.33 -10.63
N TRP A 183 -1.17 -7.38 -11.56
CA TRP A 183 -2.23 -6.38 -11.68
C TRP A 183 -3.59 -6.92 -12.14
N PHE A 184 -3.63 -8.18 -12.60
CA PHE A 184 -4.83 -8.86 -13.07
C PHE A 184 -5.27 -10.00 -12.15
N ARG A 185 -4.55 -10.25 -11.06
CA ARG A 185 -4.97 -11.24 -10.07
C ARG A 185 -6.31 -10.82 -9.44
N PRO A 186 -7.24 -11.76 -9.19
CA PRO A 186 -8.54 -11.42 -8.62
C PRO A 186 -8.43 -11.03 -7.15
N GLY A 187 -9.41 -10.28 -6.64
CA GLY A 187 -9.55 -9.96 -5.22
C GLY A 187 -8.98 -8.61 -4.77
N LEU A 188 -8.32 -7.86 -5.65
CA LEU A 188 -7.96 -6.46 -5.41
C LEU A 188 -8.20 -5.65 -6.67
N GLU A 189 -9.12 -4.69 -6.57
CA GLU A 189 -9.54 -3.86 -7.71
C GLU A 189 -8.43 -2.92 -8.18
N ARG A 190 -8.49 -2.55 -9.47
CA ARG A 190 -7.49 -1.70 -10.14
C ARG A 190 -7.19 -0.41 -9.35
N ARG A 191 -8.24 0.19 -8.78
CA ARG A 191 -8.17 1.38 -7.94
C ARG A 191 -7.35 1.15 -6.67
N SER A 192 -7.63 0.10 -5.91
CA SER A 192 -6.87 -0.22 -4.70
C SER A 192 -5.44 -0.67 -5.02
N ARG A 193 -5.22 -1.32 -6.17
CA ARG A 193 -3.87 -1.66 -6.65
C ARG A 193 -3.00 -0.43 -6.87
N VAL A 194 -3.53 0.64 -7.47
CA VAL A 194 -2.72 1.85 -7.68
C VAL A 194 -2.44 2.61 -6.39
N LEU A 195 -3.38 2.61 -5.43
CA LEU A 195 -3.15 3.15 -4.08
C LEU A 195 -2.08 2.35 -3.33
N CYS A 196 -2.12 1.01 -3.42
CA CYS A 196 -1.07 0.13 -2.91
C CYS A 196 0.30 0.49 -3.50
N SER A 197 0.39 0.72 -4.81
CA SER A 197 1.63 1.14 -5.47
C SER A 197 2.14 2.49 -4.97
N VAL A 198 1.28 3.50 -4.87
CA VAL A 198 1.65 4.84 -4.36
C VAL A 198 2.20 4.74 -2.94
N ALA A 199 1.51 3.99 -2.07
CA ALA A 199 1.96 3.78 -0.69
C ALA A 199 3.29 3.00 -0.62
N ALA A 200 3.44 1.94 -1.41
CA ALA A 200 4.66 1.14 -1.48
C ALA A 200 5.86 1.98 -1.94
N PHE A 201 5.73 2.72 -3.04
CA PHE A 201 6.83 3.55 -3.56
C PHE A 201 7.19 4.70 -2.64
N THR A 202 6.20 5.28 -1.93
CA THR A 202 6.46 6.26 -0.87
C THR A 202 7.28 5.64 0.26
N ALA A 203 6.87 4.46 0.75
CA ALA A 203 7.54 3.77 1.84
C ALA A 203 8.98 3.35 1.48
N LEU A 204 9.20 2.95 0.23
CA LEU A 204 10.52 2.61 -0.34
C LEU A 204 11.36 3.83 -0.73
N ARG A 205 10.83 5.06 -0.59
CA ARG A 205 11.51 6.32 -0.94
C ARG A 205 11.88 6.43 -2.43
N LEU A 206 11.07 5.83 -3.29
CA LEU A 206 11.25 5.80 -4.73
C LEU A 206 10.47 6.96 -5.36
N GLU A 207 11.04 8.17 -5.31
CA GLU A 207 10.37 9.41 -5.71
C GLU A 207 9.94 9.42 -7.18
N ALA A 208 10.77 8.90 -8.10
CA ALA A 208 10.42 8.81 -9.52
C ALA A 208 9.21 7.89 -9.76
N GLN A 209 9.14 6.77 -9.03
CA GLN A 209 8.02 5.83 -9.11
C GLN A 209 6.78 6.39 -8.41
N THR A 210 6.95 7.10 -7.29
CA THR A 210 5.86 7.81 -6.60
C THR A 210 5.22 8.84 -7.52
N ARG A 211 6.04 9.61 -8.25
CA ARG A 211 5.56 10.54 -9.29
C ARG A 211 4.75 9.81 -10.37
N LYS A 212 5.35 8.76 -10.95
CA LYS A 212 4.77 7.99 -12.07
C LYS A 212 3.45 7.34 -11.68
N PHE A 213 3.38 6.69 -10.53
CA PHE A 213 2.17 6.01 -10.05
C PHE A 213 1.13 6.96 -9.43
N GLY A 214 1.56 8.12 -8.92
CA GLY A 214 0.64 9.19 -8.56
C GLY A 214 -0.14 9.71 -9.77
N GLN A 215 0.54 9.96 -10.91
CA GLN A 215 -0.14 10.31 -12.16
C GLN A 215 -1.01 9.15 -12.69
N ALA A 216 -0.51 7.91 -12.60
CA ALA A 216 -1.29 6.74 -13.00
C ALA A 216 -2.58 6.58 -12.20
N ALA A 217 -2.56 6.93 -10.90
CA ALA A 217 -3.76 6.94 -10.07
C ALA A 217 -4.82 7.91 -10.62
N LEU A 218 -4.42 9.13 -11.02
CA LEU A 218 -5.32 10.10 -11.65
C LEU A 218 -5.87 9.58 -12.98
N ASN A 219 -5.03 8.90 -13.79
CA ASN A 219 -5.45 8.31 -15.05
C ASN A 219 -6.52 7.21 -14.85
N LEU A 220 -6.52 6.55 -13.70
CA LEU A 220 -7.53 5.57 -13.28
C LEU A 220 -8.74 6.20 -12.56
N GLY A 221 -8.81 7.53 -12.48
CA GLY A 221 -9.92 8.24 -11.82
C GLY A 221 -9.82 8.33 -10.30
N VAL A 222 -8.69 7.95 -9.69
CA VAL A 222 -8.42 8.28 -8.28
C VAL A 222 -8.27 9.79 -8.17
N THR A 223 -8.98 10.40 -7.22
CA THR A 223 -8.95 11.85 -7.08
C THR A 223 -7.60 12.32 -6.54
N ARG A 224 -7.25 13.58 -6.85
CA ARG A 224 -6.08 14.25 -6.26
C ARG A 224 -6.04 14.13 -4.74
N THR A 225 -7.18 14.31 -4.09
CA THR A 225 -7.30 14.21 -2.62
C THR A 225 -6.95 12.81 -2.13
N GLU A 226 -7.46 11.78 -2.77
CA GLU A 226 -7.19 10.39 -2.38
C GLU A 226 -5.71 10.01 -2.55
N VAL A 227 -5.05 10.47 -3.62
CA VAL A 227 -3.61 10.24 -3.83
C VAL A 227 -2.78 10.92 -2.73
N ILE A 228 -3.12 12.16 -2.37
CA ILE A 228 -2.45 12.89 -1.28
C ILE A 228 -2.63 12.16 0.05
N GLU A 229 -3.86 11.75 0.35
CA GLU A 229 -4.18 11.06 1.59
C GLU A 229 -3.53 9.67 1.68
N ALA A 230 -3.35 8.97 0.55
CA ALA A 230 -2.63 7.70 0.49
C ALA A 230 -1.15 7.86 0.87
N VAL A 231 -0.50 8.95 0.43
CA VAL A 231 0.88 9.28 0.82
C VAL A 231 0.97 9.71 2.28
N ILE A 232 0.04 10.55 2.76
CA ILE A 232 -0.01 10.95 4.17
C ILE A 232 -0.18 9.73 5.08
N GLN A 233 -0.98 8.75 4.66
CA GLN A 233 -1.22 7.52 5.42
C GLN A 233 0.06 6.73 5.69
N THR A 234 1.11 6.84 4.86
CA THR A 234 2.36 6.10 5.09
C THR A 234 3.25 6.75 6.15
N ALA A 235 3.02 8.02 6.49
CA ALA A 235 3.92 8.80 7.36
C ALA A 235 4.20 8.16 8.74
N PRO A 236 3.20 7.61 9.46
CA PRO A 236 3.46 6.92 10.74
C PRO A 236 4.27 5.64 10.59
N PHE A 237 4.24 4.98 9.42
CA PHE A 237 4.79 3.64 9.22
C PHE A 237 6.18 3.65 8.57
N SER A 238 6.40 4.56 7.61
CA SER A 238 7.65 4.69 6.86
C SER A 238 8.40 5.99 7.14
N GLY A 239 7.84 6.88 7.96
CA GLY A 239 8.41 8.16 8.40
C GLY A 239 7.82 9.38 7.70
N PHE A 240 7.73 10.50 8.45
CA PHE A 240 7.19 11.77 7.96
C PHE A 240 8.04 12.41 6.85
N ALA A 241 9.38 12.36 6.96
CA ALA A 241 10.24 12.95 5.93
C ALA A 241 10.08 12.28 4.54
N PRO A 242 10.08 10.93 4.43
CA PRO A 242 9.70 10.25 3.18
C PRO A 242 8.34 10.66 2.61
N ALA A 243 7.31 10.75 3.47
CA ALA A 243 5.98 11.16 3.03
C ALA A 243 5.96 12.63 2.52
N LEU A 244 6.68 13.54 3.20
CA LEU A 244 6.80 14.94 2.77
C LEU A 244 7.53 15.08 1.43
N ASN A 245 8.61 14.31 1.20
CA ASN A 245 9.30 14.30 -0.08
C ASN A 245 8.37 13.80 -1.21
N ALA A 246 7.63 12.72 -0.96
CA ALA A 246 6.63 12.21 -1.89
C ALA A 246 5.54 13.25 -2.21
N LEU A 247 5.03 13.95 -1.21
CA LEU A 247 4.05 15.03 -1.39
C LEU A 247 4.61 16.21 -2.19
N ALA A 248 5.89 16.57 -1.98
CA ALA A 248 6.55 17.62 -2.74
C ALA A 248 6.64 17.25 -4.23
N VAL A 249 7.10 16.03 -4.53
CA VAL A 249 7.17 15.47 -5.88
C VAL A 249 5.81 15.40 -6.56
N LEU A 250 4.77 14.97 -5.83
CA LEU A 250 3.41 14.93 -6.34
C LEU A 250 2.82 16.32 -6.56
N SER A 251 3.21 17.32 -5.78
CA SER A 251 2.70 18.69 -5.95
C SER A 251 3.02 19.26 -7.33
N GLU A 252 4.15 18.88 -7.93
CA GLU A 252 4.51 19.27 -9.30
C GLU A 252 3.61 18.61 -10.34
N VAL A 253 3.26 17.34 -10.15
CA VAL A 253 2.38 16.56 -11.03
C VAL A 253 0.94 17.08 -10.94
N LEU A 254 0.47 17.26 -9.71
CA LEU A 254 -0.92 17.58 -9.42
C LEU A 254 -1.29 19.03 -9.77
N ARG A 255 -0.31 19.93 -9.92
CA ARG A 255 -0.54 21.32 -10.39
C ARG A 255 -0.76 21.42 -11.89
N ALA A 256 -0.40 20.40 -12.66
CA ALA A 256 -0.41 20.43 -14.13
C ALA A 256 -1.71 19.89 -14.76
N GLY A 257 -2.69 19.47 -13.94
CA GLY A 257 -4.02 19.01 -14.38
C GLY A 257 -5.12 19.69 -13.58
#